data_AF-A0A212K5P7-F1
#
_entry.id   AF-A0A212K5P7-F1
#
_cell.length_a   1.000
_cell.length_b   1.000
_cell.length_c   1.000
_cell.angle_alpha   90.00
_cell.angle_beta   90.00
_cell.angle_gamma   90.00
#
_symmetry.space_group_name_H-M   'P 1'
#
loop_
_entity.id
_entity.type
_entity.pdbx_description
1 polymer ?
#
loop_
_entity_poly.entity_id
_entity_poly.type
_entity_poly.pdbx_seq_one_letter_code
_entity_poly.pdbx_strand_id
1 'polypeptide(L)'
;MKQFRFNKRQQLQLLLTLLLLALPSITTALRAQVTIGSGKSPVTGSLLDLKEYDLTDPDSDNGTTATKGFNLPRVRLVDLDKLFPMFDNLKDPNTYNNGGTDYPKTVEDNKHIGLMVYNLTEDSNKGFTEGLYYWNGVKWVIPTGRDPESRFFYMPSFILDTSDPHNSNKTIDLYDAYQKQFTAIPANRRNPLSKPNIPVYDADKLDYYITGLDDSVLNIISITDTGILTYQTKASATGITYINVVFVVK
;
A
#
# COMPACT_ATOMS: atom_id res chain seq x y z
N MET A 1 42.40 15.48 -71.84
CA MET A 1 41.31 15.19 -70.88
C MET A 1 40.12 14.64 -71.67
N LYS A 2 39.84 13.33 -71.62
CA LYS A 2 38.71 12.72 -72.35
C LYS A 2 37.43 12.89 -71.52
N GLN A 3 36.44 13.60 -72.07
CA GLN A 3 35.13 13.72 -71.42
C GLN A 3 34.35 12.41 -71.58
N PHE A 4 34.10 11.71 -70.48
CA PHE A 4 33.18 10.57 -70.44
C PHE A 4 31.75 11.08 -70.61
N ARG A 5 31.09 10.71 -71.72
CA ARG A 5 29.66 10.98 -71.94
C ARG A 5 28.86 9.72 -71.64
N PHE A 6 28.08 9.74 -70.56
CA PHE A 6 27.14 8.68 -70.21
C PHE A 6 25.92 8.73 -71.15
N ASN A 7 25.39 7.58 -71.56
CA ASN A 7 24.15 7.53 -72.33
C ASN A 7 22.91 7.70 -71.42
N LYS A 8 21.73 7.99 -71.99
CA LYS A 8 20.50 8.24 -71.21
C LYS A 8 20.12 7.09 -70.27
N ARG A 9 20.37 5.82 -70.64
CA ARG A 9 20.10 4.66 -69.78
C ARG A 9 21.04 4.60 -68.58
N GLN A 10 22.33 4.87 -68.79
CA GLN A 10 23.33 4.93 -67.72
C GLN A 10 23.10 6.12 -66.79
N GLN A 11 22.68 7.28 -67.32
CA GLN A 11 22.30 8.43 -66.49
C GLN A 11 21.08 8.11 -65.62
N LEU A 12 20.05 7.44 -66.17
CA LEU A 12 18.86 7.03 -65.43
C LEU A 12 19.20 6.00 -64.35
N GLN A 13 20.04 5.01 -64.67
CA GLN A 13 20.51 4.01 -63.71
C GLN A 13 21.30 4.67 -62.58
N LEU A 14 22.25 5.55 -62.90
CA LEU A 14 23.07 6.26 -61.90
C LEU A 14 22.20 7.16 -61.00
N LEU A 15 21.19 7.83 -61.57
CA LEU A 15 20.24 8.64 -60.82
C LEU A 15 19.39 7.78 -59.88
N LEU A 16 18.95 6.60 -60.34
CA LEU A 16 18.17 5.67 -59.53
C LEU A 16 19.01 5.08 -58.39
N THR A 17 20.28 4.73 -58.63
CA THR A 17 21.18 4.29 -57.56
C THR A 17 21.50 5.41 -56.58
N LEU A 18 21.73 6.63 -57.04
CA LEU A 18 21.89 7.80 -56.15
C LEU A 18 20.64 8.06 -55.31
N LEU A 19 19.45 7.91 -55.90
CA LEU A 19 18.18 8.03 -55.17
C LEU A 19 18.04 6.92 -54.12
N LEU A 20 18.31 5.65 -54.47
CA LEU A 20 18.28 4.52 -53.55
C LEU A 20 19.33 4.61 -52.43
N LEU A 21 20.52 5.16 -52.70
CA LEU A 21 21.53 5.41 -51.67
C LEU A 21 21.21 6.64 -50.80
N ALA A 22 20.39 7.58 -51.27
CA ALA A 22 19.92 8.72 -50.48
C ALA A 22 18.73 8.38 -49.56
N LEU A 23 17.96 7.33 -49.89
CA LEU A 23 16.82 6.83 -49.11
C LEU A 23 17.16 6.41 -47.65
N PRO A 24 18.29 5.76 -47.32
CA PRO A 24 18.65 5.45 -45.92
C PRO A 24 19.15 6.64 -45.10
N SER A 25 19.44 7.80 -45.70
CA SER A 25 19.87 9.01 -44.97
C SER A 25 18.71 9.77 -44.29
N ILE A 26 17.47 9.26 -44.40
CA ILE A 26 16.26 9.85 -43.80
C ILE A 26 15.85 9.12 -42.51
N THR A 27 16.70 8.27 -41.92
CA THR A 27 16.43 7.74 -40.58
C THR A 27 16.61 8.87 -39.56
N THR A 28 15.55 9.63 -39.31
CA THR A 28 15.44 10.50 -38.15
C THR A 28 15.72 9.66 -36.89
N ALA A 29 16.41 10.26 -35.92
CA ALA A 29 16.78 9.61 -34.68
C ALA A 29 15.53 9.03 -34.00
N LEU A 30 15.36 7.71 -34.10
CA LEU A 30 14.39 6.98 -33.30
C LEU A 30 14.78 7.18 -31.84
N ARG A 31 14.01 8.00 -31.14
CA ARG A 31 14.12 8.11 -29.68
C ARG A 31 13.81 6.71 -29.14
N ALA A 32 14.74 6.13 -28.39
CA ALA A 32 14.54 4.82 -27.75
C ALA A 32 13.39 4.84 -26.73
N GLN A 33 13.01 6.04 -26.27
CA GLN A 33 11.87 6.24 -25.40
C GLN A 33 10.64 6.62 -26.21
N VAL A 34 9.58 5.85 -26.02
CA VAL A 34 8.28 6.02 -26.65
C VAL A 34 7.20 6.03 -25.58
N THR A 35 6.16 6.81 -25.85
CA THR A 35 4.92 6.69 -25.12
C THR A 35 4.19 5.47 -25.66
N ILE A 36 3.81 4.53 -24.81
CA ILE A 36 2.99 3.40 -25.22
C ILE A 36 1.52 3.78 -25.04
N GLY A 37 0.76 3.63 -26.12
CA GLY A 37 -0.65 4.04 -26.18
C GLY A 37 -0.90 5.25 -27.07
N SER A 38 0.13 6.02 -27.44
CA SER A 38 -0.02 7.18 -28.33
C SER A 38 1.27 7.59 -29.05
N GLY A 39 1.15 8.44 -30.07
CA GLY A 39 2.30 9.06 -30.74
C GLY A 39 2.88 10.29 -30.03
N LYS A 40 2.47 10.58 -28.79
CA LYS A 40 2.90 11.76 -28.04
C LYS A 40 4.33 11.60 -27.51
N SER A 41 5.03 12.70 -27.33
CA SER A 41 6.34 12.68 -26.67
C SER A 41 6.21 12.19 -25.22
N PRO A 42 7.12 11.32 -24.76
CA PRO A 42 7.19 10.88 -23.37
C PRO A 42 7.43 12.06 -22.42
N VAL A 43 6.88 11.99 -21.21
CA VAL A 43 7.16 12.98 -20.16
C VAL A 43 8.63 12.89 -19.72
N THR A 44 9.28 14.04 -19.52
CA THR A 44 10.68 14.10 -19.02
C THR A 44 10.82 13.36 -17.69
N GLY A 45 11.79 12.45 -17.62
CA GLY A 45 12.06 11.66 -16.41
C GLY A 45 11.27 10.36 -16.30
N SER A 46 10.29 10.11 -17.20
CA SER A 46 9.74 8.77 -17.37
C SER A 46 10.79 7.88 -18.01
N LEU A 47 10.86 6.59 -17.64
CA LEU A 47 11.53 5.56 -18.46
C LEU A 47 10.52 4.85 -19.36
N LEU A 48 9.33 4.60 -18.79
CA LEU A 48 8.14 4.05 -19.41
C LEU A 48 7.00 5.05 -19.21
N ASP A 49 6.38 5.49 -20.30
CA ASP A 49 5.20 6.37 -20.28
C ASP A 49 4.04 5.64 -20.94
N LEU A 50 2.92 5.51 -20.23
CA LEU A 50 1.70 4.82 -20.68
C LEU A 50 0.56 5.83 -20.76
N LYS A 51 0.29 6.38 -21.94
CA LYS A 51 -0.81 7.33 -22.17
C LYS A 51 -1.32 7.27 -23.59
N GLU A 52 -2.63 7.46 -23.75
CA GLU A 52 -3.33 7.56 -25.03
C GLU A 52 -3.45 9.02 -25.49
N TYR A 53 -3.49 9.98 -24.56
CA TYR A 53 -3.63 11.41 -24.85
C TYR A 53 -3.01 12.30 -23.76
N ASP A 54 -2.81 13.58 -24.08
CA ASP A 54 -2.35 14.58 -23.10
C ASP A 54 -3.57 15.22 -22.39
N LEU A 55 -3.36 15.88 -21.25
CA LEU A 55 -4.44 16.48 -20.44
C LEU A 55 -5.30 17.53 -21.17
N THR A 56 -4.79 18.09 -22.28
CA THR A 56 -5.46 19.13 -23.07
C THR A 56 -6.12 18.57 -24.34
N ASP A 57 -6.06 17.27 -24.57
CA ASP A 57 -6.62 16.63 -25.74
C ASP A 57 -8.16 16.61 -25.66
N PRO A 58 -8.91 16.80 -26.76
CA PRO A 58 -10.39 16.71 -26.73
C PRO A 58 -10.92 15.37 -26.20
N ASP A 59 -10.14 14.30 -26.34
CA ASP A 59 -10.48 12.96 -25.85
C ASP A 59 -10.13 12.76 -24.37
N SER A 60 -9.46 13.73 -23.73
CA SER A 60 -9.19 13.73 -22.29
C SER A 60 -10.43 14.12 -21.50
N ASP A 61 -11.09 13.14 -20.90
CA ASP A 61 -12.15 13.38 -19.91
C ASP A 61 -11.52 13.69 -18.54
N ASN A 62 -11.81 14.87 -18.00
CA ASN A 62 -11.44 15.31 -16.64
C ASN A 62 -9.95 15.13 -16.25
N GLY A 63 -9.03 15.31 -17.21
CA GLY A 63 -7.59 15.18 -16.96
C GLY A 63 -7.10 13.73 -16.85
N THR A 64 -7.85 12.78 -17.38
CA THR A 64 -7.32 11.43 -17.66
C THR A 64 -6.28 11.51 -18.78
N THR A 65 -5.39 10.53 -18.86
CA THR A 65 -4.41 10.40 -19.95
C THR A 65 -4.52 9.06 -20.68
N ALA A 66 -5.38 8.16 -20.19
CA ALA A 66 -5.64 6.86 -20.78
C ALA A 66 -6.99 6.30 -20.30
N THR A 67 -7.62 5.48 -21.14
CA THR A 67 -8.80 4.66 -20.83
C THR A 67 -8.44 3.24 -20.42
N LYS A 68 -7.16 2.87 -20.53
CA LYS A 68 -6.62 1.53 -20.26
C LYS A 68 -5.49 1.60 -19.24
N GLY A 69 -5.20 0.47 -18.60
CA GLY A 69 -4.15 0.34 -17.59
C GLY A 69 -3.03 -0.60 -17.98
N PHE A 70 -2.07 -0.74 -17.07
CA PHE A 70 -1.00 -1.73 -17.14
C PHE A 70 -1.42 -3.00 -16.40
N ASN A 71 -1.46 -4.14 -17.09
CA ASN A 71 -1.70 -5.42 -16.44
C ASN A 71 -0.43 -5.90 -15.74
N LEU A 72 -0.55 -6.23 -14.46
CA LEU A 72 0.52 -6.82 -13.66
C LEU A 72 0.46 -8.35 -13.70
N PRO A 73 1.60 -9.03 -13.47
CA PRO A 73 1.61 -10.47 -13.23
C PRO A 73 0.69 -10.82 -12.05
N ARG A 74 -0.30 -11.68 -12.32
CA ARG A 74 -1.25 -12.16 -11.30
C ARG A 74 -0.70 -13.43 -10.66
N VAL A 75 -0.43 -13.41 -9.36
CA VAL A 75 0.20 -14.52 -8.63
C VAL A 75 -0.55 -14.82 -7.33
N ARG A 76 -0.38 -16.02 -6.77
CA ARG A 76 -0.86 -16.35 -5.42
C ARG A 76 0.33 -16.30 -4.47
N LEU A 77 0.47 -15.20 -3.72
CA LEU A 77 1.48 -15.11 -2.67
C LEU A 77 1.08 -16.04 -1.52
N VAL A 78 2.07 -16.67 -0.90
CA VAL A 78 1.83 -17.70 0.12
C VAL A 78 2.50 -17.39 1.46
N ASP A 79 3.49 -16.49 1.46
CA ASP A 79 4.28 -16.12 2.62
C ASP A 79 4.77 -14.67 2.44
N LEU A 80 4.61 -13.83 3.47
CA LEU A 80 4.93 -12.40 3.36
C LEU A 80 6.44 -12.17 3.30
N ASP A 81 7.25 -12.97 3.97
CA ASP A 81 8.68 -12.70 4.16
C ASP A 81 9.58 -13.51 3.20
N LYS A 82 8.96 -14.12 2.20
CA LYS A 82 9.61 -14.99 1.22
C LYS A 82 9.15 -14.62 -0.19
N LEU A 83 10.06 -14.73 -1.15
CA LEU A 83 9.79 -14.49 -2.57
C LEU A 83 8.94 -15.58 -3.24
N PHE A 84 8.01 -16.21 -2.52
CA PHE A 84 7.13 -17.21 -3.11
C PHE A 84 5.96 -16.54 -3.86
N PRO A 85 5.58 -17.04 -5.05
CA PRO A 85 5.96 -18.33 -5.65
C PRO A 85 7.13 -18.28 -6.65
N MET A 86 8.00 -17.27 -6.61
CA MET A 86 9.12 -17.12 -7.56
C MET A 86 10.22 -18.16 -7.28
N PHE A 87 10.21 -18.72 -6.08
CA PHE A 87 10.97 -19.90 -5.67
C PHE A 87 10.01 -20.97 -5.14
N ASP A 88 10.40 -22.23 -5.24
CA ASP A 88 9.53 -23.37 -4.90
C ASP A 88 9.45 -23.56 -3.39
N ASN A 89 10.59 -23.44 -2.71
CA ASN A 89 10.71 -23.64 -1.27
C ASN A 89 12.02 -23.04 -0.72
N LEU A 90 12.26 -23.24 0.57
CA LEU A 90 13.55 -23.03 1.22
C LEU A 90 14.21 -24.39 1.42
N LYS A 91 15.46 -24.52 0.95
CA LYS A 91 16.31 -25.66 1.30
C LYS A 91 16.75 -25.58 2.76
N ASP A 92 17.05 -24.38 3.21
CA ASP A 92 17.40 -23.99 4.57
C ASP A 92 16.96 -22.53 4.81
N PRO A 93 17.01 -22.00 6.05
CA PRO A 93 16.52 -20.65 6.34
C PRO A 93 17.13 -19.51 5.50
N ASN A 94 18.30 -19.73 4.89
CA ASN A 94 19.05 -18.74 4.13
C ASN A 94 19.19 -19.06 2.63
N THR A 95 18.52 -20.11 2.15
CA THR A 95 18.68 -20.58 0.76
C THR A 95 17.33 -20.91 0.13
N TYR A 96 16.96 -20.17 -0.91
CA TYR A 96 15.83 -20.53 -1.77
C TYR A 96 16.21 -21.69 -2.69
N ASN A 97 15.23 -22.54 -3.01
CA ASN A 97 15.35 -23.54 -4.06
C ASN A 97 14.30 -23.28 -5.15
N ASN A 98 14.70 -23.39 -6.41
CA ASN A 98 13.81 -23.35 -7.56
C ASN A 98 14.27 -24.40 -8.58
N GLY A 99 13.41 -25.37 -8.88
CA GLY A 99 13.71 -26.45 -9.84
C GLY A 99 14.97 -27.26 -9.49
N GLY A 100 15.28 -27.42 -8.20
CA GLY A 100 16.48 -28.13 -7.74
C GLY A 100 17.77 -27.30 -7.76
N THR A 101 17.69 -26.01 -8.12
CA THR A 101 18.82 -25.07 -8.04
C THR A 101 18.70 -24.21 -6.79
N ASP A 102 19.82 -24.05 -6.08
CA ASP A 102 19.90 -23.31 -4.83
C ASP A 102 20.37 -21.87 -5.05
N TYR A 103 19.70 -20.92 -4.41
CA TYR A 103 19.96 -19.50 -4.49
C TYR A 103 20.09 -18.89 -3.09
N PRO A 104 21.15 -18.12 -2.79
CA PRO A 104 21.27 -17.44 -1.51
C PRO A 104 20.12 -16.43 -1.30
N LYS A 105 19.34 -16.61 -0.23
CA LYS A 105 18.13 -15.81 0.05
C LYS A 105 18.43 -14.32 0.06
N THR A 106 19.47 -13.90 0.79
CA THR A 106 19.84 -12.48 0.93
C THR A 106 20.22 -11.82 -0.40
N VAL A 107 20.77 -12.58 -1.35
CA VAL A 107 21.12 -12.08 -2.68
C VAL A 107 19.86 -11.90 -3.52
N GLU A 108 18.99 -12.90 -3.53
CA GLU A 108 17.76 -12.85 -4.32
C GLU A 108 16.76 -11.84 -3.75
N ASP A 109 16.63 -11.75 -2.44
CA ASP A 109 15.80 -10.73 -1.78
C ASP A 109 16.20 -9.32 -2.21
N ASN A 110 17.51 -9.01 -2.29
CA ASN A 110 17.99 -7.71 -2.74
C ASN A 110 17.78 -7.47 -4.24
N LYS A 111 17.97 -8.50 -5.09
CA LYS A 111 17.75 -8.39 -6.54
C LYS A 111 16.30 -8.12 -6.92
N HIS A 112 15.36 -8.60 -6.11
CA HIS A 112 13.93 -8.48 -6.40
C HIS A 112 13.29 -7.25 -5.76
N ILE A 113 14.05 -6.34 -5.13
CA ILE A 113 13.52 -5.08 -4.58
C ILE A 113 12.79 -4.31 -5.70
N GLY A 114 11.55 -3.94 -5.43
CA GLY A 114 10.68 -3.24 -6.38
C GLY A 114 9.92 -4.16 -7.35
N LEU A 115 10.04 -5.48 -7.23
CA LEU A 115 9.18 -6.42 -7.96
C LEU A 115 7.72 -6.18 -7.58
N MET A 116 6.86 -5.92 -8.56
CA MET A 116 5.43 -5.66 -8.35
C MET A 116 4.57 -6.78 -8.95
N VAL A 117 3.56 -7.23 -8.20
CA VAL A 117 2.61 -8.28 -8.62
C VAL A 117 1.21 -7.96 -8.14
N TYR A 118 0.21 -8.53 -8.81
CA TYR A 118 -1.16 -8.56 -8.33
C TYR A 118 -1.43 -9.88 -7.60
N ASN A 119 -1.54 -9.85 -6.28
CA ASN A 119 -1.79 -11.00 -5.44
C ASN A 119 -3.27 -11.42 -5.52
N LEU A 120 -3.52 -12.71 -5.68
CA LEU A 120 -4.86 -13.35 -5.69
C LEU A 120 -5.17 -14.13 -4.41
N THR A 121 -4.24 -14.18 -3.44
CA THR A 121 -4.47 -14.85 -2.16
C THR A 121 -5.24 -13.92 -1.21
N GLU A 122 -6.34 -14.40 -0.67
CA GLU A 122 -7.08 -13.75 0.42
C GLU A 122 -7.01 -14.66 1.65
N ASP A 123 -6.20 -14.27 2.63
CA ASP A 123 -5.98 -15.01 3.87
C ASP A 123 -5.54 -14.04 4.97
N SER A 124 -6.51 -13.61 5.79
CA SER A 124 -6.28 -12.65 6.88
C SER A 124 -5.32 -13.19 7.94
N ASN A 125 -5.26 -14.51 8.16
CA ASN A 125 -4.34 -15.11 9.13
C ASN A 125 -2.87 -14.98 8.73
N LYS A 126 -2.62 -14.79 7.43
CA LYS A 126 -1.27 -14.61 6.85
C LYS A 126 -1.00 -13.17 6.41
N GLY A 127 -1.91 -12.24 6.72
CA GLY A 127 -1.79 -10.85 6.30
C GLY A 127 -1.93 -10.63 4.80
N PHE A 128 -2.60 -11.53 4.08
CA PHE A 128 -2.87 -11.39 2.64
C PHE A 128 -4.28 -10.87 2.36
N THR A 129 -4.35 -9.90 1.48
CA THR A 129 -5.57 -9.45 0.81
C THR A 129 -5.33 -9.47 -0.69
N GLU A 130 -6.39 -9.60 -1.50
CA GLU A 130 -6.26 -9.44 -2.94
C GLU A 130 -5.83 -8.00 -3.28
N GLY A 131 -4.84 -7.84 -4.16
CA GLY A 131 -4.41 -6.52 -4.60
C GLY A 131 -2.94 -6.40 -4.97
N LEU A 132 -2.49 -5.15 -5.10
CA LEU A 132 -1.12 -4.82 -5.48
C LEU A 132 -0.14 -5.05 -4.32
N TYR A 133 0.92 -5.80 -4.60
CA TYR A 133 2.05 -5.97 -3.70
C TYR A 133 3.35 -5.60 -4.41
N TYR A 134 4.31 -5.09 -3.64
CA TYR A 134 5.70 -4.98 -4.07
C TYR A 134 6.65 -5.60 -3.06
N TRP A 135 7.78 -6.11 -3.52
CA TRP A 135 8.82 -6.63 -2.65
C TRP A 135 9.74 -5.50 -2.18
N ASN A 136 9.90 -5.33 -0.86
CA ASN A 136 10.73 -4.26 -0.30
C ASN A 136 12.19 -4.69 0.03
N GLY A 137 12.56 -5.94 -0.25
CA GLY A 137 13.86 -6.53 0.11
C GLY A 137 13.81 -7.44 1.33
N VAL A 138 12.70 -7.46 2.05
CA VAL A 138 12.49 -8.29 3.25
C VAL A 138 11.15 -9.00 3.21
N LYS A 139 10.09 -8.28 2.83
CA LYS A 139 8.72 -8.79 2.76
C LYS A 139 7.93 -8.18 1.60
N TRP A 140 6.84 -8.84 1.26
CA TRP A 140 5.79 -8.33 0.39
C TRP A 140 4.98 -7.26 1.12
N VAL A 141 4.87 -6.08 0.51
CA VAL A 141 4.22 -4.90 1.10
C VAL A 141 3.09 -4.42 0.20
N ILE A 142 1.96 -4.06 0.82
CA ILE A 142 0.87 -3.36 0.15
C ILE A 142 1.23 -1.86 0.08
N PRO A 143 1.27 -1.22 -1.10
CA PRO A 143 1.62 0.20 -1.24
C PRO A 143 0.74 1.17 -0.45
N THR A 144 -0.46 0.75 -0.04
CA THR A 144 -1.47 1.62 0.59
C THR A 144 -1.25 1.83 2.08
N GLY A 145 -0.15 1.34 2.67
CA GLY A 145 0.10 1.47 4.11
C GLY A 145 -0.90 0.67 4.96
N ARG A 146 -1.62 -0.28 4.35
CA ARG A 146 -2.43 -1.29 5.04
C ARG A 146 -1.50 -2.36 5.64
N ASP A 147 -0.50 -1.94 6.42
CA ASP A 147 0.29 -2.87 7.25
C ASP A 147 -0.58 -3.19 8.48
N PRO A 148 -1.03 -4.44 8.68
CA PRO A 148 -1.87 -4.81 9.82
C PRO A 148 -1.18 -4.56 11.17
N GLU A 149 0.16 -4.50 11.17
CA GLU A 149 1.00 -4.55 12.36
C GLU A 149 1.07 -3.24 13.18
N SER A 150 0.42 -2.15 12.77
CA SER A 150 0.68 -0.83 13.40
C SER A 150 -0.49 0.13 13.57
N ARG A 151 -1.75 -0.34 13.51
CA ARG A 151 -2.91 0.54 13.72
C ARG A 151 -3.54 0.33 15.08
N PHE A 152 -2.82 0.61 16.16
CA PHE A 152 -3.42 0.70 17.49
C PHE A 152 -3.27 2.11 18.06
N PHE A 153 -4.17 2.48 18.96
CA PHE A 153 -4.10 3.71 19.73
C PHE A 153 -4.65 3.50 21.14
N TYR A 154 -4.15 4.28 22.09
CA TYR A 154 -4.67 4.27 23.45
C TYR A 154 -6.04 4.96 23.50
N MET A 155 -6.95 4.39 24.28
CA MET A 155 -8.19 5.08 24.60
C MET A 155 -7.86 6.39 25.34
N PRO A 156 -8.49 7.52 24.97
CA PRO A 156 -8.39 8.75 25.73
C PRO A 156 -8.84 8.58 27.18
N SER A 157 -8.36 9.45 28.07
CA SER A 157 -8.72 9.41 29.49
C SER A 157 -10.23 9.43 29.70
N PHE A 158 -10.75 8.53 30.52
CA PHE A 158 -12.18 8.43 30.80
C PHE A 158 -12.42 8.18 32.30
N ILE A 159 -13.66 8.37 32.74
CA ILE A 159 -14.06 8.13 34.13
C ILE A 159 -14.59 6.71 34.24
N LEU A 160 -14.02 5.93 35.14
CA LEU A 160 -14.50 4.60 35.53
C LEU A 160 -15.02 4.66 36.96
N ASP A 161 -16.23 4.18 37.20
CA ASP A 161 -16.87 4.30 38.50
C ASP A 161 -16.45 3.19 39.48
N THR A 162 -15.59 3.55 40.43
CA THR A 162 -15.13 2.68 41.52
C THR A 162 -15.74 3.02 42.88
N SER A 163 -16.83 3.77 42.92
CA SER A 163 -17.42 4.28 44.18
C SER A 163 -18.04 3.20 45.06
N ASP A 164 -18.40 2.05 44.47
CA ASP A 164 -19.09 0.97 45.16
C ASP A 164 -18.19 -0.28 45.24
N PRO A 165 -17.39 -0.44 46.30
CA PRO A 165 -16.50 -1.59 46.45
C PRO A 165 -17.29 -2.87 46.74
N HIS A 166 -16.89 -3.97 46.11
CA HIS A 166 -17.55 -5.29 46.13
C HIS A 166 -18.94 -5.31 45.46
N ASN A 167 -19.12 -4.51 44.41
CA ASN A 167 -20.39 -4.46 43.67
C ASN A 167 -20.54 -5.63 42.67
N SER A 168 -21.80 -5.91 42.35
CA SER A 168 -22.26 -6.58 41.13
C SER A 168 -21.70 -5.93 39.84
N ASN A 169 -21.85 -6.65 38.72
CA ASN A 169 -21.33 -6.27 37.42
C ASN A 169 -21.78 -4.87 37.01
N LYS A 170 -20.81 -3.97 36.76
CA LYS A 170 -21.00 -2.65 36.15
C LYS A 170 -20.64 -2.72 34.67
N THR A 171 -21.28 -1.87 33.88
CA THR A 171 -21.03 -1.76 32.44
C THR A 171 -20.64 -0.33 32.07
N ILE A 172 -19.66 -0.19 31.17
CA ILE A 172 -19.31 1.07 30.51
C ILE A 172 -19.14 0.83 29.02
N ASP A 173 -19.67 1.75 28.22
CA ASP A 173 -19.46 1.76 26.77
C ASP A 173 -18.18 2.54 26.46
N LEU A 174 -17.11 1.81 26.15
CA LEU A 174 -15.80 2.40 25.84
C LEU A 174 -15.83 3.16 24.51
N TYR A 175 -16.65 2.71 23.55
CA TYR A 175 -16.75 3.34 22.23
C TYR A 175 -17.46 4.69 22.32
N ASP A 176 -18.58 4.75 23.03
CA ASP A 176 -19.31 6.01 23.27
C ASP A 176 -18.44 7.02 24.05
N ALA A 177 -17.71 6.56 25.08
CA ALA A 177 -16.77 7.39 25.82
C ALA A 177 -15.63 7.94 24.94
N TYR A 178 -15.14 7.14 23.99
CA TYR A 178 -14.16 7.55 22.98
C TYR A 178 -14.74 8.57 22.00
N GLN A 179 -15.89 8.29 21.39
CA GLN A 179 -16.51 9.14 20.38
C GLN A 179 -16.79 10.55 20.91
N LYS A 180 -17.33 10.64 22.14
CA LYS A 180 -17.63 11.92 22.80
C LYS A 180 -16.44 12.85 22.93
N GLN A 181 -15.22 12.31 23.06
CA GLN A 181 -14.01 13.14 23.18
C GLN A 181 -13.51 13.68 21.85
N PHE A 182 -13.94 13.07 20.75
CA PHE A 182 -13.45 13.38 19.40
C PHE A 182 -14.44 14.25 18.62
N THR A 183 -15.65 14.43 19.14
CA THR A 183 -16.70 15.28 18.56
C THR A 183 -16.85 16.61 19.31
N ALA A 184 -17.14 17.68 18.57
CA ALA A 184 -17.50 19.00 19.14
C ALA A 184 -16.43 19.63 20.06
N ILE A 185 -15.14 19.45 19.75
CA ILE A 185 -14.03 20.03 20.52
C ILE A 185 -14.13 21.56 20.49
N PRO A 186 -14.17 22.27 21.63
CA PRO A 186 -14.28 23.73 21.69
C PRO A 186 -13.16 24.47 20.93
N ALA A 187 -13.48 25.64 20.37
CA ALA A 187 -12.53 26.42 19.55
C ALA A 187 -11.27 26.85 20.32
N ASN A 188 -11.38 27.08 21.64
CA ASN A 188 -10.25 27.42 22.50
C ASN A 188 -9.39 26.22 22.92
N ARG A 189 -9.78 24.99 22.53
CA ARG A 189 -9.06 23.74 22.82
C ARG A 189 -8.47 23.08 21.58
N ARG A 190 -8.47 23.79 20.44
CA ARG A 190 -7.95 23.31 19.15
C ARG A 190 -7.23 24.44 18.42
N ASN A 191 -6.37 24.14 17.45
CA ASN A 191 -5.69 25.19 16.69
C ASN A 191 -6.72 25.97 15.82
N PRO A 192 -6.48 27.25 15.49
CA PRO A 192 -7.51 28.11 14.88
C PRO A 192 -8.12 27.60 13.57
N LEU A 193 -7.38 26.79 12.82
CA LEU A 193 -7.78 26.29 11.50
C LEU A 193 -8.26 24.83 11.52
N SER A 194 -8.27 24.15 12.66
CA SER A 194 -8.77 22.76 12.76
C SER A 194 -10.28 22.70 12.79
N LYS A 195 -10.78 21.57 12.28
CA LYS A 195 -12.18 21.17 12.41
C LYS A 195 -12.50 20.85 13.88
N PRO A 196 -13.75 21.06 14.32
CA PRO A 196 -14.22 20.70 15.67
C PRO A 196 -14.27 19.19 15.93
N ASN A 197 -14.17 18.37 14.88
CA ASN A 197 -14.31 16.91 14.96
C ASN A 197 -13.02 16.24 14.47
N ILE A 198 -12.47 15.36 15.30
CA ILE A 198 -11.40 14.43 14.91
C ILE A 198 -12.09 13.20 14.30
N PRO A 199 -11.64 12.69 13.14
CA PRO A 199 -12.19 11.45 12.58
C PRO A 199 -12.12 10.30 13.57
N VAL A 200 -13.18 9.50 13.62
CA VAL A 200 -13.29 8.30 14.46
C VAL A 200 -13.59 7.08 13.58
N TYR A 201 -13.20 5.91 14.06
CA TYR A 201 -13.62 4.64 13.46
C TYR A 201 -15.02 4.27 13.95
N ASP A 202 -15.75 3.46 13.17
CA ASP A 202 -16.98 2.81 13.63
C ASP A 202 -16.63 1.70 14.64
N ALA A 203 -17.55 1.39 15.57
CA ALA A 203 -17.31 0.41 16.63
C ALA A 203 -16.92 -0.97 16.08
N ASP A 204 -17.53 -1.39 14.97
CA ASP A 204 -17.25 -2.68 14.33
C ASP A 204 -15.86 -2.76 13.68
N LYS A 205 -15.19 -1.61 13.48
CA LYS A 205 -13.82 -1.51 12.92
C LYS A 205 -12.72 -1.54 13.98
N LEU A 206 -13.09 -1.69 15.25
CA LEU A 206 -12.16 -1.70 16.36
C LEU A 206 -12.19 -3.04 17.10
N ASP A 207 -11.02 -3.47 17.56
CA ASP A 207 -10.86 -4.47 18.61
C ASP A 207 -10.44 -3.77 19.91
N TYR A 208 -10.99 -4.22 21.04
CA TYR A 208 -10.87 -3.56 22.34
C TYR A 208 -10.08 -4.42 23.31
N TYR A 209 -8.99 -3.89 23.84
CA TYR A 209 -8.09 -4.61 24.75
C TYR A 209 -7.89 -3.85 26.05
N ILE A 210 -7.82 -4.59 27.16
CA ILE A 210 -7.25 -4.09 28.42
C ILE A 210 -5.88 -4.73 28.57
N THR A 211 -4.84 -3.91 28.45
CA THR A 211 -3.43 -4.37 28.45
C THR A 211 -2.78 -4.25 29.82
N GLY A 212 -3.43 -3.55 30.75
CA GLY A 212 -3.01 -3.46 32.15
C GLY A 212 -4.12 -2.89 33.02
N LEU A 213 -4.19 -3.34 34.27
CA LEU A 213 -5.10 -2.80 35.27
C LEU A 213 -4.55 -3.03 36.68
N ASP A 214 -5.12 -2.31 37.64
CA ASP A 214 -4.96 -2.60 39.06
C ASP A 214 -5.94 -3.71 39.49
N ASP A 215 -5.47 -4.96 39.49
CA ASP A 215 -6.26 -6.14 39.86
C ASP A 215 -6.73 -6.15 41.33
N SER A 216 -6.14 -5.31 42.19
CA SER A 216 -6.60 -5.16 43.57
C SER A 216 -7.89 -4.35 43.68
N VAL A 217 -8.18 -3.52 42.67
CA VAL A 217 -9.33 -2.63 42.61
C VAL A 217 -10.37 -3.11 41.61
N LEU A 218 -9.95 -3.65 40.46
CA LEU A 218 -10.83 -3.99 39.35
C LEU A 218 -10.79 -5.48 39.02
N ASN A 219 -11.91 -5.98 38.49
CA ASN A 219 -12.02 -7.29 37.86
C ASN A 219 -12.71 -7.12 36.51
N ILE A 220 -12.10 -7.58 35.42
CA ILE A 220 -12.72 -7.52 34.10
C ILE A 220 -13.52 -8.81 33.88
N ILE A 221 -14.80 -8.66 33.54
CA ILE A 221 -15.70 -9.79 33.27
C ILE A 221 -15.74 -10.12 31.78
N SER A 222 -15.96 -9.12 30.94
CA SER A 222 -16.04 -9.29 29.49
C SER A 222 -15.93 -7.95 28.75
N ILE A 223 -15.57 -8.02 27.48
CA ILE A 223 -15.65 -6.91 26.53
C ILE A 223 -16.38 -7.42 25.29
N THR A 224 -17.38 -6.69 24.79
CA THR A 224 -18.08 -7.06 23.56
C THR A 224 -17.36 -6.54 22.32
N ASP A 225 -17.69 -7.09 21.14
CA ASP A 225 -17.18 -6.62 19.83
C ASP A 225 -17.58 -5.18 19.50
N THR A 226 -18.48 -4.59 20.27
CA THR A 226 -18.92 -3.18 20.14
C THR A 226 -18.32 -2.28 21.23
N GLY A 227 -17.40 -2.79 22.05
CA GLY A 227 -16.69 -1.99 23.06
C GLY A 227 -17.42 -1.81 24.39
N ILE A 228 -18.42 -2.65 24.71
CA ILE A 228 -19.08 -2.62 26.02
C ILE A 228 -18.25 -3.45 27.00
N LEU A 229 -17.61 -2.76 27.95
CA LEU A 229 -16.83 -3.35 29.03
C LEU A 229 -17.73 -3.66 30.22
N THR A 230 -17.71 -4.91 30.68
CA THR A 230 -18.31 -5.34 31.95
C THR A 230 -17.21 -5.61 32.97
N TYR A 231 -17.31 -4.98 34.15
CA TYR A 231 -16.31 -5.07 35.20
C TYR A 231 -16.95 -5.12 36.60
N GLN A 232 -16.16 -5.52 37.59
CA GLN A 232 -16.50 -5.41 39.00
C GLN A 232 -15.43 -4.60 39.73
N THR A 233 -15.83 -3.99 40.82
CA THR A 233 -14.99 -3.21 41.72
C THR A 233 -14.75 -4.03 42.98
N LYS A 234 -13.50 -4.40 43.25
CA LYS A 234 -13.09 -5.12 44.47
C LYS A 234 -12.84 -4.15 45.62
N ALA A 235 -12.32 -2.97 45.31
CA ALA A 235 -12.02 -1.92 46.29
C ALA A 235 -12.31 -0.54 45.66
N SER A 236 -12.19 0.51 46.46
CA SER A 236 -12.22 1.88 45.95
C SER A 236 -10.86 2.24 45.35
N ALA A 237 -10.85 2.92 44.20
CA ALA A 237 -9.64 3.39 43.57
C ALA A 237 -8.88 4.39 44.45
N THR A 238 -7.55 4.35 44.35
CA THR A 238 -6.64 5.31 44.98
C THR A 238 -5.97 6.17 43.90
N GLY A 239 -5.14 7.15 44.31
CA GLY A 239 -4.43 8.02 43.36
C GLY A 239 -3.39 7.31 42.47
N ILE A 240 -3.15 6.01 42.69
CA ILE A 240 -2.24 5.18 41.88
C ILE A 240 -2.96 4.09 41.08
N THR A 241 -4.27 3.97 41.23
CA THR A 241 -5.07 2.97 40.51
C THR A 241 -5.17 3.37 39.04
N TYR A 242 -4.99 2.40 38.15
CA TYR A 242 -5.00 2.63 36.71
C TYR A 242 -5.68 1.49 35.94
N ILE A 243 -6.03 1.81 34.70
CA ILE A 243 -6.45 0.88 33.66
C ILE A 243 -5.85 1.37 32.34
N ASN A 244 -5.35 0.44 31.54
CA ASN A 244 -4.79 0.71 30.22
C ASN A 244 -5.67 0.04 29.17
N VAL A 245 -6.27 0.85 28.32
CA VAL A 245 -7.19 0.41 27.28
C VAL A 245 -6.60 0.76 25.91
N VAL A 246 -6.50 -0.23 25.03
CA VAL A 246 -5.93 -0.13 23.68
C VAL A 246 -6.98 -0.52 22.66
N PHE A 247 -7.16 0.31 21.63
CA PHE A 247 -8.00 0.01 20.49
C PHE A 247 -7.13 -0.34 19.29
N VAL A 248 -7.42 -1.46 18.62
CA VAL A 248 -6.74 -1.91 17.40
C VAL A 248 -7.69 -1.79 16.22
N VAL A 249 -7.24 -1.21 15.12
CA VAL A 249 -8.03 -0.98 13.91
C VAL A 249 -7.95 -2.21 13.00
N LYS A 250 -9.10 -2.83 12.73
CA LYS A 250 -9.26 -3.97 11.82
C LYS A 250 -8.89 -3.63 10.37
#